data_AF-A0A432KPA0-F1
#
_entry.id   AF-A0A432KPA0-F1
#
_cell.length_a   1.000
_cell.length_b   1.000
_cell.length_c   1.000
_cell.angle_alpha   90.00
_cell.angle_beta   90.00
_cell.angle_gamma   90.00
#
_symmetry.space_group_name_H-M   'P 1'
#
loop_
_entity.id
_entity.type
_entity.pdbx_description
1 polymer ?
#
loop_
_entity_poly.entity_id
_entity_poly.type
_entity_poly.pdbx_seq_one_letter_code
_entity_poly.pdbx_strand_id
1 'polypeptide(L)'
;MQDSYFIKFKTDTSDYSLPEKFTFPFSYEPHPLTELAAKELQERLRNAKIKNEISGKMYGVLVVQNQIGEIGYLTSFSGQDYEGNPPVNFVPPIYDRLELEGFYKKGEEDLVKINQKIKKLEEDQNFRKLMAELKEQSKQSNLELKSEQEKKQKAKALRKEKREEGMINLSPAAFDELDEKLRKESRSEDFNYKKLHKAWKKKIASIQTKVAIYESQIQQLKKERKQKSIQLQKQIFDQYQFLNVKR
;
A
#
# COMPACT_ATOMS: atom_id res chain seq x y z
N MET A 1 17.24 -27.07 -31.97
CA MET A 1 16.21 -27.65 -32.85
C MET A 1 15.11 -26.63 -33.02
N GLN A 2 14.62 -26.53 -34.24
CA GLN A 2 13.89 -25.39 -34.79
C GLN A 2 12.41 -25.46 -34.41
N ASP A 3 12.09 -25.14 -33.16
CA ASP A 3 10.70 -24.77 -32.82
C ASP A 3 10.49 -23.35 -33.32
N SER A 4 10.27 -23.24 -34.62
CA SER A 4 9.93 -21.97 -35.24
C SER A 4 8.57 -21.55 -34.71
N TYR A 5 8.53 -20.55 -33.82
CA TYR A 5 7.29 -19.89 -33.39
C TYR A 5 6.59 -19.14 -34.54
N PHE A 6 7.19 -19.15 -35.73
CA PHE A 6 6.61 -18.66 -36.96
C PHE A 6 5.40 -19.50 -37.36
N ILE A 7 4.26 -18.83 -37.45
CA ILE A 7 3.02 -19.43 -37.91
C ILE A 7 2.77 -18.96 -39.34
N LYS A 8 2.74 -19.90 -40.28
CA LYS A 8 2.31 -19.64 -41.65
C LYS A 8 0.81 -19.29 -41.68
N PHE A 9 0.45 -18.31 -42.50
CA PHE A 9 -0.96 -18.05 -42.82
C PHE A 9 -1.60 -19.27 -43.49
N LYS A 10 -2.86 -19.54 -43.17
CA LYS A 10 -3.66 -20.57 -43.86
C LYS A 10 -4.22 -20.03 -45.17
N THR A 11 -4.53 -18.74 -45.20
CA THR A 11 -5.02 -18.04 -46.39
C THR A 11 -3.84 -17.55 -47.22
N ASP A 12 -3.98 -17.57 -48.55
CA ASP A 12 -2.99 -16.97 -49.44
C ASP A 12 -2.86 -15.47 -49.14
N THR A 13 -1.63 -15.01 -48.95
CA THR A 13 -1.32 -13.61 -48.63
C THR A 13 -0.69 -12.86 -49.80
N SER A 14 -0.62 -13.45 -50.99
CA SER A 14 0.08 -12.87 -52.14
C SER A 14 -0.49 -11.53 -52.61
N ASP A 15 -1.79 -11.29 -52.38
CA ASP A 15 -2.49 -10.06 -52.79
C ASP A 15 -2.32 -8.88 -51.80
N TYR A 16 -1.68 -9.10 -50.65
CA TYR A 16 -1.48 -8.06 -49.65
C TYR A 16 -0.16 -7.33 -49.87
N SER A 17 -0.20 -6.01 -50.00
CA SER A 17 1.01 -5.19 -49.91
C SER A 17 1.55 -5.18 -48.48
N LEU A 18 2.87 -5.20 -48.33
CA LEU A 18 3.50 -5.03 -47.02
C LEU A 18 3.56 -3.55 -46.64
N PRO A 19 3.37 -3.20 -45.36
CA PRO A 19 3.49 -1.82 -44.92
C PRO A 19 4.94 -1.34 -45.06
N GLU A 20 5.14 -0.16 -45.64
CA GLU A 20 6.47 0.45 -45.80
C GLU A 20 7.03 1.01 -44.47
N LYS A 21 6.14 1.29 -43.51
CA LYS A 21 6.48 1.90 -42.21
C LYS A 21 5.74 1.21 -41.09
N PHE A 22 6.34 1.16 -39.91
CA PHE A 22 5.65 0.75 -38.69
C PHE A 22 4.55 1.76 -38.34
N THR A 23 3.39 1.25 -37.93
CA THR A 23 2.25 2.09 -37.55
C THR A 23 2.45 2.73 -36.18
N PHE A 24 1.85 3.91 -35.98
CA PHE A 24 1.90 4.63 -34.71
C PHE A 24 0.96 3.96 -33.69
N PRO A 25 1.45 3.51 -32.52
CA PRO A 25 0.70 2.61 -31.63
C PRO A 25 -0.53 3.23 -30.95
N PHE A 26 -0.73 4.56 -31.03
CA PHE A 26 -1.82 5.27 -30.34
C PHE A 26 -2.92 5.81 -31.25
N SER A 27 -2.79 5.64 -32.57
CA SER A 27 -3.82 6.01 -33.55
C SER A 27 -3.53 5.34 -34.89
N TYR A 28 -4.05 4.13 -35.10
CA TYR A 28 -3.87 3.42 -36.35
C TYR A 28 -5.07 2.55 -36.72
N GLU A 29 -5.28 2.40 -38.01
CA GLU A 29 -6.07 1.33 -38.60
C GLU A 29 -5.16 0.10 -38.73
N PRO A 30 -5.56 -1.08 -38.21
CA PRO A 30 -4.75 -2.28 -38.30
C PRO A 30 -4.56 -2.69 -39.76
N HIS A 31 -3.35 -3.13 -40.10
CA HIS A 31 -3.06 -3.61 -41.45
C HIS A 31 -3.90 -4.88 -41.74
N PRO A 32 -4.45 -5.08 -42.95
CA PRO A 32 -5.28 -6.25 -43.26
C PRO A 32 -4.64 -7.61 -42.92
N LEU A 33 -3.32 -7.75 -43.10
CA LEU A 33 -2.57 -8.94 -42.67
C LEU A 33 -2.61 -9.18 -41.14
N THR A 34 -2.60 -8.10 -40.34
CA THR A 34 -2.70 -8.21 -38.87
C THR A 34 -4.11 -8.60 -38.43
N GLU A 35 -5.15 -8.11 -39.12
CA GLU A 35 -6.53 -8.55 -38.89
C GLU A 35 -6.72 -10.02 -39.24
N LEU A 36 -6.16 -10.47 -40.37
CA LEU A 36 -6.18 -11.88 -40.78
C LEU A 36 -5.48 -12.77 -39.73
N ALA A 37 -4.28 -12.39 -39.29
CA ALA A 37 -3.55 -13.12 -38.26
C ALA A 37 -4.33 -13.19 -36.94
N ALA A 38 -4.98 -12.08 -36.56
CA ALA A 38 -5.81 -12.04 -35.36
C ALA A 38 -7.04 -12.96 -35.48
N LYS A 39 -7.71 -13.00 -36.64
CA LYS A 39 -8.84 -13.92 -36.90
C LYS A 39 -8.39 -15.37 -36.82
N GLU A 40 -7.29 -15.74 -37.46
CA GLU A 40 -6.73 -17.10 -37.37
C GLU A 40 -6.36 -17.48 -35.94
N LEU A 41 -5.77 -16.54 -35.18
CA LEU A 41 -5.47 -16.77 -33.76
C LEU A 41 -6.77 -17.01 -32.97
N GLN A 42 -7.79 -16.16 -33.13
CA GLN A 42 -9.09 -16.34 -32.47
C GLN A 42 -9.70 -17.71 -32.75
N GLU A 43 -9.64 -18.19 -33.99
CA GLU A 43 -10.11 -19.54 -34.34
C GLU A 43 -9.31 -20.63 -33.62
N ARG A 44 -7.98 -20.52 -33.56
CA ARG A 44 -7.13 -21.48 -32.82
C ARG A 44 -7.47 -21.49 -31.33
N LEU A 45 -7.64 -20.33 -30.71
CA LEU A 45 -8.01 -20.21 -29.29
C LEU A 45 -9.40 -20.82 -29.02
N ARG A 46 -10.38 -20.61 -29.91
CA ARG A 46 -11.71 -21.23 -29.82
C ARG A 46 -11.64 -22.75 -29.95
N ASN A 47 -10.88 -23.25 -30.92
CA ASN A 47 -10.72 -24.69 -31.16
C ASN A 47 -10.02 -25.39 -30.00
N ALA A 48 -9.04 -24.72 -29.39
CA ALA A 48 -8.38 -25.18 -28.18
C ALA A 48 -9.25 -25.08 -26.91
N LYS A 49 -10.47 -24.53 -27.02
CA LYS A 49 -11.40 -24.35 -25.90
C LYS A 49 -10.79 -23.56 -24.74
N ILE A 50 -9.95 -22.57 -25.03
CA ILE A 50 -9.46 -21.68 -23.98
C ILE A 50 -10.65 -20.99 -23.35
N LYS A 51 -10.80 -21.17 -22.04
CA LYS A 51 -11.87 -20.58 -21.27
C LYS A 51 -11.70 -19.06 -21.29
N ASN A 52 -12.60 -18.36 -21.96
CA ASN A 52 -12.75 -16.90 -21.91
C ASN A 52 -13.16 -16.36 -20.52
N GLU A 53 -13.02 -17.16 -19.45
CA GLU A 53 -13.47 -16.85 -18.09
C GLU A 53 -12.65 -15.72 -17.45
N ILE A 54 -11.51 -15.33 -18.02
CA ILE A 54 -10.63 -14.29 -17.47
C ILE A 54 -10.76 -13.00 -18.30
N SER A 55 -11.73 -12.16 -17.92
CA SER A 55 -11.87 -10.80 -18.42
C SER A 55 -10.56 -10.00 -18.25
N GLY A 56 -10.10 -9.34 -19.31
CA GLY A 56 -8.94 -8.43 -19.27
C GLY A 56 -7.61 -8.95 -19.86
N LYS A 57 -7.58 -10.17 -20.42
CA LYS A 57 -6.39 -10.68 -21.13
C LYS A 57 -6.37 -10.21 -22.59
N MET A 58 -5.18 -9.83 -23.05
CA MET A 58 -4.91 -9.45 -24.43
C MET A 58 -4.03 -10.50 -25.11
N TYR A 59 -4.42 -10.88 -26.34
CA TYR A 59 -3.58 -11.68 -27.23
C TYR A 59 -3.01 -10.77 -28.32
N GLY A 60 -1.74 -10.97 -28.64
CA GLY A 60 -1.02 -10.20 -29.64
C GLY A 60 -0.63 -11.06 -30.83
N VAL A 61 -0.63 -10.46 -32.01
CA VAL A 61 -0.03 -11.01 -33.23
C VAL A 61 1.04 -10.04 -33.74
N LEU A 62 2.12 -10.57 -34.29
CA LEU A 62 3.13 -9.79 -35.01
C LEU A 62 3.37 -10.44 -36.36
N VAL A 63 2.96 -9.76 -37.43
CA VAL A 63 3.24 -10.20 -38.80
C VAL A 63 4.74 -10.03 -39.07
N VAL A 64 5.37 -11.07 -39.57
CA VAL A 64 6.81 -11.13 -39.82
C VAL A 64 7.09 -11.77 -41.18
N GLN A 65 8.20 -11.36 -41.79
CA GLN A 65 8.80 -12.06 -42.92
C GLN A 65 10.01 -12.84 -42.43
N ASN A 66 10.10 -14.13 -42.75
CA ASN A 66 11.25 -14.94 -42.38
C ASN A 66 12.43 -14.73 -43.35
N GLN A 67 13.58 -15.35 -43.05
CA GLN A 67 14.82 -15.19 -43.84
C GLN A 67 14.72 -15.70 -45.29
N ILE A 68 13.76 -16.56 -45.60
CA ILE A 68 13.51 -17.08 -46.96
C ILE A 68 12.40 -16.31 -47.68
N GLY A 69 11.92 -15.21 -47.10
CA GLY A 69 10.94 -14.31 -47.71
C GLY A 69 9.48 -14.68 -47.48
N GLU A 70 9.17 -15.74 -46.73
CA GLU A 70 7.79 -16.13 -46.44
C GLU A 70 7.15 -15.20 -45.40
N ILE A 71 5.88 -14.86 -45.63
CA ILE A 71 5.06 -14.05 -44.72
C ILE A 71 4.29 -14.98 -43.76
N GLY A 72 4.33 -14.61 -42.48
CA GLY A 72 3.63 -15.32 -41.42
C GLY A 72 3.46 -14.42 -40.20
N TYR A 73 3.20 -15.01 -39.05
CA TYR A 73 3.02 -14.24 -37.82
C TYR A 73 3.49 -14.98 -36.59
N LEU A 74 3.85 -14.22 -35.56
CA LEU A 74 4.11 -14.68 -34.20
C LEU A 74 2.89 -14.39 -33.34
N THR A 75 2.70 -15.15 -32.26
CA THR A 75 1.61 -14.92 -31.30
C THR A 75 2.15 -14.76 -29.89
N SER A 76 1.49 -13.93 -29.09
CA SER A 76 1.80 -13.75 -27.66
C SER A 76 0.54 -13.42 -26.88
N PHE A 77 0.63 -13.32 -25.56
CA PHE A 77 -0.48 -12.97 -24.68
C PHE A 77 0.01 -12.22 -23.43
N SER A 78 -0.88 -11.46 -22.82
CA SER A 78 -0.60 -10.75 -21.56
C SER A 78 -0.86 -11.65 -20.35
N GLY A 79 0.09 -11.69 -19.42
CA GLY A 79 -0.07 -12.39 -18.14
C GLY A 79 0.21 -13.89 -18.25
N GLN A 80 -0.61 -14.70 -17.56
CA GLN A 80 -0.50 -16.16 -17.51
C GLN A 80 -1.82 -16.77 -17.99
N ASP A 81 -1.78 -17.58 -19.05
CA ASP A 81 -3.00 -18.08 -19.71
C ASP A 81 -3.21 -19.60 -19.66
N TYR A 82 -2.18 -20.34 -19.31
CA TYR A 82 -2.25 -21.80 -19.22
C TYR A 82 -1.23 -22.31 -18.19
N GLU A 83 -1.52 -23.48 -17.63
CA GLU A 83 -0.56 -24.29 -16.90
C GLU A 83 -0.05 -25.39 -17.84
N GLY A 84 1.27 -25.57 -17.93
CA GLY A 84 1.88 -26.56 -18.82
C GLY A 84 2.05 -26.08 -20.26
N ASN A 85 1.80 -26.97 -21.24
CA ASN A 85 2.07 -26.67 -22.64
C ASN A 85 1.00 -25.74 -23.24
N PRO A 86 1.41 -24.67 -23.94
CA PRO A 86 0.47 -23.77 -24.56
C PRO A 86 -0.41 -24.49 -25.61
N PRO A 87 -1.71 -24.14 -25.69
CA PRO A 87 -2.59 -24.65 -26.73
C PRO A 87 -2.31 -24.08 -28.13
N VAL A 88 -1.54 -22.99 -28.20
CA VAL A 88 -1.15 -22.29 -29.44
C VAL A 88 0.33 -21.95 -29.33
N ASN A 89 1.08 -21.99 -30.43
CA ASN A 89 2.51 -21.64 -30.43
C ASN A 89 2.76 -20.16 -30.12
N PHE A 90 2.72 -19.82 -28.82
CA PHE A 90 3.09 -18.52 -28.30
C PHE A 90 4.61 -18.42 -28.17
N VAL A 91 5.14 -17.25 -28.50
CA VAL A 91 6.54 -16.96 -28.20
C VAL A 91 6.77 -17.00 -26.68
N PRO A 92 7.91 -17.55 -26.22
CA PRO A 92 8.17 -17.69 -24.79
C PRO A 92 8.36 -16.31 -24.15
N PRO A 93 8.07 -16.17 -22.85
CA PRO A 93 8.44 -14.97 -22.13
C PRO A 93 9.96 -14.82 -22.12
N ILE A 94 10.46 -13.59 -22.15
CA ILE A 94 11.90 -13.31 -22.07
C ILE A 94 12.49 -13.81 -20.74
N TYR A 95 11.69 -13.73 -19.67
CA TYR A 95 12.02 -14.30 -18.37
C TYR A 95 10.81 -15.03 -17.80
N ASP A 96 10.99 -16.29 -17.45
CA ASP A 96 9.95 -17.09 -16.81
C ASP A 96 9.90 -16.79 -15.30
N ARG A 97 8.90 -16.01 -14.89
CA ARG A 97 8.66 -15.68 -13.47
C ARG A 97 8.13 -16.87 -12.65
N LEU A 98 7.73 -17.96 -13.31
CA LEU A 98 7.17 -19.16 -12.69
C LEU A 98 8.23 -20.22 -12.41
N GLU A 99 9.47 -20.01 -12.83
CA GLU A 99 10.58 -20.88 -12.48
C GLU A 99 10.68 -20.99 -10.96
N LEU A 100 10.34 -22.16 -10.42
CA LEU A 100 10.25 -22.42 -8.97
C LEU A 100 11.58 -22.18 -8.26
N GLU A 101 12.68 -22.50 -8.93
CA GLU A 101 14.04 -22.27 -8.42
C GLU A 101 14.59 -20.88 -8.75
N GLY A 102 13.86 -20.09 -9.53
CA GLY A 102 14.23 -18.75 -9.95
C GLY A 102 14.29 -17.76 -8.79
N PHE A 103 15.13 -16.74 -8.93
CA PHE A 103 15.31 -15.71 -7.89
C PHE A 103 13.98 -14.99 -7.57
N TYR A 104 13.06 -14.89 -8.55
CA TYR A 104 11.77 -14.22 -8.35
C TYR A 104 10.89 -14.93 -7.33
N LYS A 105 10.77 -16.27 -7.43
CA LYS A 105 9.97 -17.07 -6.48
C LYS A 105 10.54 -17.05 -5.08
N LYS A 106 11.86 -17.19 -4.95
CA LYS A 106 12.58 -17.05 -3.67
C LYS A 106 12.38 -15.66 -3.04
N GLY A 107 12.44 -14.61 -3.85
CA GLY A 107 12.18 -13.24 -3.41
C GLY A 107 10.73 -13.01 -2.98
N GLU A 108 9.77 -13.62 -3.67
CA GLU A 108 8.34 -13.56 -3.33
C GLU A 108 8.07 -14.21 -1.97
N GLU A 109 8.64 -15.39 -1.70
CA GLU A 109 8.52 -16.07 -0.40
C GLU A 109 9.07 -15.22 0.75
N ASP A 110 10.19 -14.54 0.54
CA ASP A 110 10.76 -13.60 1.51
C ASP A 110 9.80 -12.45 1.83
N LEU A 111 9.15 -11.89 0.80
CA LEU A 111 8.14 -10.83 0.98
C LEU A 111 6.92 -11.36 1.74
N VAL A 112 6.49 -12.60 1.46
CA VAL A 112 5.40 -13.26 2.19
C VAL A 112 5.76 -13.43 3.67
N LYS A 113 6.98 -13.89 4.00
CA LYS A 113 7.46 -14.00 5.38
C LYS A 113 7.44 -12.66 6.11
N ILE A 114 7.86 -11.57 5.45
CA ILE A 114 7.81 -10.22 6.05
C ILE A 114 6.37 -9.78 6.29
N ASN A 115 5.48 -9.99 5.32
CA ASN A 115 4.05 -9.67 5.47
C ASN A 115 3.42 -10.44 6.64
N GLN A 116 3.75 -11.73 6.80
CA GLN A 116 3.29 -12.54 7.93
C GLN A 116 3.80 -11.98 9.28
N LYS A 117 5.06 -11.54 9.36
CA LYS A 117 5.61 -10.89 10.57
C LYS A 117 4.88 -9.58 10.89
N ILE A 118 4.63 -8.74 9.89
CA ILE A 118 3.85 -7.49 10.06
C ILE A 118 2.45 -7.82 10.59
N LYS A 119 1.75 -8.75 9.93
CA LYS A 119 0.40 -9.16 10.32
C LYS A 119 0.37 -9.69 11.76
N LYS A 120 1.35 -10.51 12.14
CA LYS A 120 1.49 -11.03 13.52
C LYS A 120 1.63 -9.90 14.55
N LEU A 121 2.40 -8.85 14.26
CA LEU A 121 2.54 -7.70 15.15
C LEU A 121 1.27 -6.83 15.20
N GLU A 122 0.60 -6.62 14.06
CA GLU A 122 -0.65 -5.84 13.98
C GLU A 122 -1.84 -6.58 14.65
N GLU A 123 -1.81 -7.91 14.64
CA GLU A 123 -2.82 -8.78 15.28
C GLU A 123 -2.44 -9.19 16.70
N ASP A 124 -1.26 -8.79 17.19
CA ASP A 124 -0.80 -9.10 18.53
C ASP A 124 -1.79 -8.57 19.57
N GLN A 125 -2.27 -9.45 20.44
CA GLN A 125 -3.28 -9.11 21.43
C GLN A 125 -2.78 -8.05 22.42
N ASN A 126 -1.49 -8.06 22.77
CA ASN A 126 -0.92 -7.06 23.66
C ASN A 126 -0.85 -5.70 22.97
N PHE A 127 -0.46 -5.65 21.70
CA PHE A 127 -0.47 -4.41 20.94
C PHE A 127 -1.88 -3.79 20.87
N ARG A 128 -2.89 -4.60 20.54
CA ARG A 128 -4.30 -4.16 20.52
C ARG A 128 -4.79 -3.68 21.89
N LYS A 129 -4.44 -4.40 22.96
CA LYS A 129 -4.75 -3.98 24.34
C LYS A 129 -4.10 -2.65 24.70
N LEU A 130 -2.81 -2.47 24.38
CA LEU A 130 -2.09 -1.22 24.63
C LEU A 130 -2.70 -0.04 23.86
N MET A 131 -3.10 -0.25 22.61
CA MET A 131 -3.77 0.78 21.80
C MET A 131 -5.13 1.16 22.39
N ALA A 132 -5.92 0.18 22.81
CA ALA A 132 -7.21 0.41 23.47
C ALA A 132 -7.03 1.12 24.82
N GLU A 133 -6.06 0.69 25.62
CA GLU A 133 -5.71 1.33 26.90
C GLU A 133 -5.26 2.77 26.70
N LEU A 134 -4.39 3.03 25.71
CA LEU A 134 -3.93 4.38 25.39
C LEU A 134 -5.10 5.30 25.03
N LYS A 135 -6.03 4.82 24.20
CA LYS A 135 -7.22 5.56 23.79
C LYS A 135 -8.11 5.88 24.99
N GLU A 136 -8.39 4.88 25.83
CA GLU A 136 -9.26 5.06 26.99
C GLU A 136 -8.64 5.98 28.04
N GLN A 137 -7.36 5.79 28.37
CA GLN A 137 -6.65 6.63 29.33
C GLN A 137 -6.51 8.08 28.83
N SER A 138 -6.31 8.29 27.52
CA SER A 138 -6.30 9.64 26.94
C SER A 138 -7.66 10.31 27.02
N LYS A 139 -8.75 9.57 26.76
CA LYS A 139 -10.12 10.06 26.90
C LYS A 139 -10.42 10.43 28.36
N GLN A 140 -10.09 9.54 29.31
CA GLN A 140 -10.29 9.77 30.73
C GLN A 140 -9.51 10.99 31.23
N SER A 141 -8.23 11.11 30.85
CA SER A 141 -7.39 12.28 31.14
C SER A 141 -8.06 13.58 30.68
N ASN A 142 -8.56 13.62 29.45
CA ASN A 142 -9.20 14.82 28.90
C ASN A 142 -10.47 15.18 29.66
N LEU A 143 -11.29 14.19 30.03
CA LEU A 143 -12.52 14.41 30.80
C LEU A 143 -12.22 14.94 32.20
N GLU A 144 -11.30 14.31 32.93
CA GLU A 144 -10.94 14.72 34.29
C GLU A 144 -10.29 16.10 34.33
N LEU A 145 -9.34 16.37 33.42
CA LEU A 145 -8.70 17.69 33.34
C LEU A 145 -9.70 18.78 32.99
N LYS A 146 -10.65 18.51 32.08
CA LYS A 146 -11.72 19.44 31.75
C LYS A 146 -12.61 19.70 32.97
N SER A 147 -13.05 18.64 33.66
CA SER A 147 -13.87 18.76 34.86
C SER A 147 -13.17 19.57 35.96
N GLU A 148 -11.89 19.31 36.19
CA GLU A 148 -11.11 20.03 37.21
C GLU A 148 -10.89 21.50 36.83
N GLN A 149 -10.71 21.78 35.53
CA GLN A 149 -10.63 23.14 35.01
C GLN A 149 -11.95 23.90 35.21
N GLU A 150 -13.10 23.26 34.95
CA GLU A 150 -14.43 23.85 35.19
C GLU A 150 -14.67 24.13 36.68
N LYS A 151 -14.28 23.21 37.58
CA LYS A 151 -14.33 23.45 39.03
C LYS A 151 -13.49 24.66 39.43
N LYS A 152 -12.27 24.78 38.89
CA LYS A 152 -11.37 25.91 39.17
C LYS A 152 -11.97 27.24 38.70
N GLN A 153 -12.66 27.26 37.56
CA GLN A 153 -13.38 28.44 37.08
C GLN A 153 -14.54 28.83 38.01
N LYS A 154 -15.38 27.87 38.41
CA LYS A 154 -16.47 28.11 39.37
C LYS A 154 -15.95 28.60 40.72
N ALA A 155 -14.91 27.96 41.23
CA ALA A 155 -14.29 28.36 42.50
C ALA A 155 -13.67 29.77 42.41
N LYS A 156 -13.06 30.13 41.27
CA LYS A 156 -12.56 31.49 41.03
C LYS A 156 -13.70 32.52 41.07
N ALA A 157 -14.87 32.23 40.49
CA ALA A 157 -16.04 33.10 40.55
C ALA A 157 -16.55 33.27 41.99
N LEU A 158 -16.74 32.17 42.72
CA LEU A 158 -17.16 32.20 44.13
C LEU A 158 -16.18 32.98 45.03
N ARG A 159 -14.87 32.85 44.79
CA ARG A 159 -13.87 33.64 45.53
C ARG A 159 -13.96 35.13 45.20
N LYS A 160 -14.36 35.50 43.99
CA LYS A 160 -14.58 36.90 43.61
C LYS A 160 -15.77 37.47 44.38
N GLU A 161 -16.91 36.77 44.36
CA GLU A 161 -18.11 37.14 45.11
C GLU A 161 -17.83 37.29 46.61
N LYS A 162 -17.15 36.30 47.23
CA LYS A 162 -16.77 36.37 48.65
C LYS A 162 -15.88 37.57 49.00
N ARG A 163 -15.01 38.01 48.07
CA ARG A 163 -14.19 39.22 48.30
C ARG A 163 -15.06 40.47 48.27
N GLU A 164 -15.95 40.56 47.28
CA GLU A 164 -16.86 41.71 47.13
C GLU A 164 -17.79 41.83 48.34
N GLU A 165 -18.38 40.72 48.81
CA GLU A 165 -19.19 40.68 50.03
C GLU A 165 -18.37 41.00 51.30
N GLY A 166 -17.16 40.46 51.40
CA GLY A 166 -16.27 40.70 52.52
C GLY A 166 -15.86 42.16 52.67
N MET A 167 -15.64 42.88 51.55
CA MET A 167 -15.29 44.31 51.57
C MET A 167 -16.42 45.19 52.13
N ILE A 168 -17.68 44.78 51.97
CA ILE A 168 -18.85 45.54 52.42
C ILE A 168 -19.17 45.21 53.89
N ASN A 169 -19.05 43.94 54.27
CA ASN A 169 -19.64 43.42 55.50
C ASN A 169 -18.65 43.12 56.64
N LEU A 170 -17.33 43.17 56.40
CA LEU A 170 -16.31 42.82 57.40
C LEU A 170 -15.48 44.03 57.82
N SER A 171 -14.94 43.97 59.04
CA SER A 171 -13.90 44.90 59.48
C SER A 171 -12.59 44.67 58.71
N PRO A 172 -11.68 45.66 58.64
CA PRO A 172 -10.41 45.51 57.92
C PRO A 172 -9.60 44.28 58.33
N ALA A 173 -9.47 44.02 59.64
CA ALA A 173 -8.74 42.87 60.15
C ALA A 173 -9.40 41.52 59.77
N ALA A 174 -10.73 41.44 59.83
CA ALA A 174 -11.46 40.24 59.44
C ALA A 174 -11.43 40.01 57.92
N PHE A 175 -11.37 41.08 57.12
CA PHE A 175 -11.22 40.99 55.67
C PHE A 175 -9.83 40.48 55.26
N ASP A 176 -8.76 40.94 55.92
CA ASP A 176 -7.40 40.47 55.63
C ASP A 176 -7.24 38.96 55.87
N GLU A 177 -7.82 38.44 56.96
CA GLU A 177 -7.86 36.99 57.24
C GLU A 177 -8.62 36.22 56.14
N LEU A 178 -9.75 36.76 55.67
CA LEU A 178 -10.52 36.19 54.58
C LEU A 178 -9.71 36.17 53.27
N ASP A 179 -9.10 37.28 52.85
CA ASP A 179 -8.35 37.32 51.58
C ASP A 179 -7.15 36.36 51.60
N GLU A 180 -6.43 36.26 52.72
CA GLU A 180 -5.34 35.28 52.85
C GLU A 180 -5.83 33.83 52.74
N LYS A 181 -7.02 33.51 53.30
CA LYS A 181 -7.66 32.22 53.11
C LYS A 181 -8.00 31.97 51.64
N LEU A 182 -8.62 32.92 50.96
CA LEU A 182 -9.01 32.81 49.54
C LEU A 182 -7.77 32.69 48.62
N ARG A 183 -6.65 33.34 48.95
CA ARG A 183 -5.36 33.17 48.25
C ARG A 183 -4.77 31.77 48.44
N LYS A 184 -4.83 31.22 49.66
CA LYS A 184 -4.41 29.84 49.94
C LYS A 184 -5.26 28.83 49.17
N GLU A 185 -6.58 29.01 49.13
CA GLU A 185 -7.51 28.20 48.32
C GLU A 185 -7.11 28.22 46.84
N SER A 186 -6.86 29.40 46.27
CA SER A 186 -6.46 29.52 44.86
C SER A 186 -5.12 28.83 44.55
N ARG A 187 -4.14 28.91 45.47
CA ARG A 187 -2.84 28.22 45.31
C ARG A 187 -3.00 26.70 45.38
N SER A 188 -3.83 26.21 46.31
CA SER A 188 -4.15 24.80 46.47
C SER A 188 -4.79 24.21 45.20
N GLU A 189 -5.78 24.90 44.62
CA GLU A 189 -6.43 24.48 43.38
C GLU A 189 -5.47 24.41 42.19
N ASP A 190 -4.61 25.41 42.03
CA ASP A 190 -3.61 25.42 40.96
C ASP A 190 -2.60 24.27 41.12
N PHE A 191 -2.15 24.03 42.35
CA PHE A 191 -1.28 22.91 42.67
C PHE A 191 -1.93 21.56 42.37
N ASN A 192 -3.18 21.36 42.80
CA ASN A 192 -3.92 20.11 42.57
C ASN A 192 -4.12 19.84 41.08
N TYR A 193 -4.50 20.85 40.29
CA TYR A 193 -4.62 20.73 38.84
C TYR A 193 -3.28 20.35 38.18
N LYS A 194 -2.17 21.01 38.55
CA LYS A 194 -0.84 20.70 38.02
C LYS A 194 -0.39 19.28 38.39
N LYS A 195 -0.67 18.85 39.62
CA LYS A 195 -0.39 17.49 40.10
C LYS A 195 -1.16 16.46 39.29
N LEU A 196 -2.46 16.66 39.08
CA LEU A 196 -3.33 15.81 38.26
C LEU A 196 -2.81 15.72 36.82
N HIS A 197 -2.53 16.86 36.19
CA HIS A 197 -1.99 16.91 34.83
C HIS A 197 -0.66 16.17 34.69
N LYS A 198 0.26 16.36 35.66
CA LYS A 198 1.54 15.65 35.67
C LYS A 198 1.37 14.13 35.82
N ALA A 199 0.43 13.69 36.67
CA ALA A 199 0.13 12.27 36.85
C ALA A 199 -0.41 11.64 35.56
N TRP A 200 -1.38 12.29 34.90
CA TRP A 200 -1.94 11.85 33.63
C TRP A 200 -0.89 11.79 32.52
N LYS A 201 -0.06 12.84 32.38
CA LYS A 201 1.04 12.86 31.41
C LYS A 201 2.00 11.68 31.60
N LYS A 202 2.38 11.37 32.85
CA LYS A 202 3.27 10.23 33.16
C LYS A 202 2.62 8.90 32.79
N LYS A 203 1.33 8.72 33.13
CA LYS A 203 0.58 7.48 32.84
C LYS A 203 0.47 7.24 31.34
N ILE A 204 0.05 8.25 30.57
CA ILE A 204 -0.09 8.17 29.12
C ILE A 204 1.26 7.92 28.44
N ALA A 205 2.32 8.64 28.83
CA ALA A 205 3.65 8.48 28.25
C ALA A 205 4.20 7.05 28.42
N SER A 206 3.91 6.40 29.55
CA SER A 206 4.30 5.01 29.77
C SER A 206 3.64 4.04 28.80
N ILE A 207 2.37 4.25 28.43
CA ILE A 207 1.65 3.40 27.49
C ILE A 207 2.10 3.71 26.06
N GLN A 208 2.25 5.00 25.72
CA GLN A 208 2.76 5.45 24.43
C GLN A 208 4.12 4.85 24.10
N THR A 209 5.04 4.78 25.08
CA THR A 209 6.37 4.18 24.88
C THR A 209 6.26 2.70 24.49
N LYS A 210 5.32 1.96 25.10
CA LYS A 210 5.09 0.54 24.77
C LYS A 210 4.49 0.38 23.38
N VAL A 211 3.51 1.22 23.02
CA VAL A 211 2.91 1.26 21.68
C VAL A 211 3.97 1.58 20.61
N ALA A 212 4.82 2.56 20.87
CA ALA A 212 5.86 3.00 19.94
C ALA A 212 6.87 1.90 19.57
N ILE A 213 7.13 0.95 20.48
CA ILE A 213 7.99 -0.22 20.19
C ILE A 213 7.39 -1.07 19.07
N TYR A 214 6.10 -1.39 19.16
CA TYR A 214 5.40 -2.16 18.13
C TYR A 214 5.32 -1.39 16.81
N GLU A 215 4.95 -0.11 16.87
CA GLU A 215 4.86 0.74 15.69
C GLU A 215 6.21 0.84 14.97
N SER A 216 7.31 1.04 15.71
CA SER A 216 8.65 1.10 15.16
C SER A 216 9.03 -0.20 14.44
N GLN A 217 8.78 -1.36 15.05
CA GLN A 217 9.03 -2.66 14.43
C GLN A 217 8.21 -2.86 13.15
N ILE A 218 6.91 -2.52 13.19
CA ILE A 218 6.04 -2.59 12.01
C ILE A 218 6.55 -1.68 10.89
N GLN A 219 6.95 -0.45 11.21
CA GLN A 219 7.46 0.49 10.21
C GLN A 219 8.79 0.02 9.61
N GLN A 220 9.68 -0.55 10.43
CA GLN A 220 10.93 -1.13 9.95
C GLN A 220 10.67 -2.28 8.95
N LEU A 221 9.78 -3.20 9.28
CA LEU A 221 9.40 -4.31 8.40
C LEU A 221 8.72 -3.82 7.11
N LYS A 222 7.85 -2.81 7.19
CA LYS A 222 7.22 -2.20 6.01
C LYS A 222 8.26 -1.57 5.09
N LYS A 223 9.28 -0.89 5.65
CA LYS A 223 10.40 -0.33 4.89
C LYS A 223 11.24 -1.42 4.23
N GLU A 224 11.60 -2.47 4.97
CA GLU A 224 12.36 -3.62 4.45
C GLU A 224 11.61 -4.29 3.30
N ARG A 225 10.32 -4.59 3.47
CA ARG A 225 9.46 -5.16 2.44
C ARG A 225 9.47 -4.32 1.17
N LYS A 226 9.31 -3.00 1.31
CA LYS A 226 9.31 -2.07 0.18
C LYS A 226 10.64 -2.12 -0.58
N GLN A 227 11.76 -2.08 0.13
CA GLN A 227 13.09 -2.14 -0.46
C GLN A 227 13.33 -3.45 -1.20
N LYS A 228 13.02 -4.60 -0.58
CA LYS A 228 13.13 -5.91 -1.22
C LYS A 228 12.25 -6.02 -2.46
N SER A 229 11.01 -5.51 -2.42
CA SER A 229 10.11 -5.52 -3.57
C SER A 229 10.65 -4.70 -4.75
N ILE A 230 11.24 -3.53 -4.48
CA ILE A 230 11.87 -2.69 -5.52
C ILE A 230 13.08 -3.41 -6.12
N GLN A 231 13.92 -4.01 -5.27
CA GLN A 231 15.08 -4.77 -5.73
C GLN A 231 14.68 -5.96 -6.60
N LEU A 232 13.66 -6.71 -6.19
CA LEU A 232 13.15 -7.86 -6.94
C LEU A 232 12.63 -7.42 -8.31
N GLN A 233 11.89 -6.30 -8.36
CA GLN A 233 11.40 -5.75 -9.61
C GLN A 233 12.55 -5.29 -10.52
N LYS A 234 13.58 -4.67 -9.96
CA LYS A 234 14.78 -4.29 -10.72
C LYS A 234 15.48 -5.51 -11.32
N GLN A 235 15.64 -6.58 -10.54
CA GLN A 235 16.26 -7.83 -11.01
C GLN A 235 15.47 -8.47 -12.16
N ILE A 236 14.13 -8.39 -12.15
CA ILE A 236 13.31 -8.80 -13.31
C ILE A 236 13.62 -7.94 -14.52
N PHE A 237 13.72 -6.62 -14.34
CA PHE A 237 14.04 -5.72 -15.44
C PHE A 237 15.42 -5.98 -16.04
N ASP A 238 16.40 -6.34 -15.21
CA ASP A 238 17.74 -6.70 -15.65
C ASP A 238 17.76 -7.99 -16.52
N GLN A 239 16.71 -8.83 -16.46
CA GLN A 239 16.56 -9.99 -17.35
C GLN A 239 16.06 -9.62 -18.76
N TYR A 240 15.45 -8.44 -18.94
CA TYR A 240 14.97 -8.00 -20.26
C TYR A 240 16.11 -7.41 -21.09
N GLN A 241 17.07 -8.25 -21.45
CA GLN A 241 18.19 -7.89 -22.32
C GLN A 241 17.80 -8.09 -23.78
N PHE A 242 17.57 -6.98 -24.47
CA PHE A 242 17.30 -7.00 -25.90
C PHE A 242 18.60 -6.74 -26.67
N LEU A 243 18.92 -7.63 -27.60
CA LEU A 243 19.93 -7.33 -28.60
C LEU A 243 19.34 -6.30 -29.57
N ASN A 244 20.00 -5.17 -29.73
CA ASN A 244 19.72 -4.32 -30.88
C ASN A 244 19.98 -5.13 -32.14
N VAL A 245 19.08 -5.04 -33.12
CA VAL A 245 19.38 -5.50 -34.48
C VAL A 245 20.69 -4.85 -34.90
N LYS A 246 21.71 -5.66 -35.21
CA LYS A 246 22.88 -5.15 -35.91
C LYS A 246 22.37 -4.65 -37.26
N ARG A 247 22.53 -3.34 -37.50
CA ARG A 247 22.27 -2.75 -38.82
C ARG A 247 23.21 -3.35 -39.86
#